data_AF-A0A165YMA0-F1
#
_entry.id   AF-A0A165YMA0-F1
#
_cell.length_a   1.000
_cell.length_b   1.000
_cell.length_c   1.000
_cell.angle_alpha   90.00
_cell.angle_beta   90.00
_cell.angle_gamma   90.00
#
_symmetry.space_group_name_H-M   'P 1'
#
loop_
_entity.id
_entity.type
_entity.pdbx_description
1 polymer ?
#
loop_
_entity_poly.entity_id
_entity_poly.type
_entity_poly.pdbx_seq_one_letter_code
_entity_poly.pdbx_strand_id
1 'polypeptide(L)'
;MFSQISDLGHRGFLFWEAVKECRRLLQSRKTAELKAILASVDRSRLLRSLVRNPAFPWWKINDIGTAIIHGFEWEILDEMSDFLTELPELEFSAHFNVLEFLVDLSKGLPADFHVPLQLDLSRIVGFLARHPRVRNWREQSDAMMFYLDHCDIWQLSQRTSVFQFLRLCTDRLLFSEEPPEKQTSQHTRDLAAFYFPNFTRLPKSQSYESTIAPPVRLFGTGKNALLSSGPDIISFPPPVFQKHATYPRLRRTSRSFRDLKAPFISSSLLISSAQSVTSN
;
A
#
# COMPACT_ATOMS: atom_id res chain seq x y z
N MET A 1 -18.43 -20.55 0.34
CA MET A 1 -18.13 -20.98 1.72
C MET A 1 -17.73 -19.72 2.50
N PHE A 2 -18.72 -18.98 3.02
CA PHE A 2 -18.51 -17.70 3.73
C PHE A 2 -19.11 -17.81 5.12
N SER A 3 -18.27 -18.18 6.09
CA SER A 3 -18.59 -18.08 7.53
C SER A 3 -17.29 -17.95 8.32
N GLN A 4 -16.63 -16.80 8.18
CA GLN A 4 -15.56 -16.37 9.09
C GLN A 4 -15.87 -15.02 9.78
N ILE A 5 -17.10 -14.54 9.68
CA ILE A 5 -17.55 -13.37 10.46
C ILE A 5 -18.03 -13.79 11.86
N SER A 6 -18.43 -15.06 12.05
CA SER A 6 -18.93 -15.57 13.33
C SER A 6 -17.86 -15.89 14.38
N ASP A 7 -16.57 -15.96 14.00
CA ASP A 7 -15.51 -16.47 14.89
C ASP A 7 -14.60 -15.38 15.50
N LEU A 8 -14.84 -14.10 15.16
CA LEU A 8 -14.16 -13.00 15.86
C LEU A 8 -14.76 -12.72 17.24
N GLY A 9 -15.94 -13.27 17.54
CA GLY A 9 -16.61 -13.20 18.83
C GLY A 9 -16.55 -11.81 19.49
N HIS A 10 -16.31 -11.80 20.81
CA HIS A 10 -16.13 -10.57 21.57
C HIS A 10 -14.93 -9.72 21.14
N ARG A 11 -13.92 -10.28 20.46
CA ARG A 11 -12.70 -9.54 20.08
C ARG A 11 -12.96 -8.51 19.00
N GLY A 12 -13.76 -8.86 17.99
CA GLY A 12 -14.15 -7.93 16.93
C GLY A 12 -14.96 -6.75 17.49
N PHE A 13 -15.88 -7.03 18.42
CA PHE A 13 -16.66 -6.00 19.12
C PHE A 13 -15.77 -5.09 19.97
N LEU A 14 -14.89 -5.65 20.80
CA LEU A 14 -13.97 -4.87 21.64
C LEU A 14 -13.05 -3.97 20.80
N PHE A 15 -12.51 -4.48 19.70
CA PHE A 15 -11.72 -3.69 18.77
C PHE A 15 -12.53 -2.53 18.17
N TRP A 16 -13.77 -2.78 17.76
CA TRP A 16 -14.64 -1.75 17.19
C TRP A 16 -15.01 -0.67 18.21
N GLU A 17 -15.29 -1.04 19.46
CA GLU A 17 -15.51 -0.08 20.55
C GLU A 17 -14.26 0.74 20.85
N ALA A 18 -13.06 0.13 20.81
CA ALA A 18 -11.81 0.87 20.93
C ALA A 18 -11.60 1.87 19.77
N VAL A 19 -11.89 1.48 18.53
CA VAL A 19 -11.86 2.35 17.35
C VAL A 19 -12.84 3.52 17.49
N LYS A 20 -14.08 3.25 17.90
CA LYS A 20 -15.09 4.28 18.16
C LYS A 20 -14.61 5.28 19.20
N GLU A 21 -14.04 4.80 20.31
CA GLU A 21 -13.57 5.66 21.37
C GLU A 21 -12.38 6.53 20.92
N CYS A 22 -11.41 5.95 20.19
CA CYS A 22 -10.33 6.72 19.59
C CYS A 22 -10.85 7.82 18.66
N ARG A 23 -11.86 7.50 17.83
CA ARG A 23 -12.52 8.48 16.95
C ARG A 23 -13.24 9.56 17.74
N ARG A 24 -13.92 9.21 18.83
CA ARG A 24 -14.57 10.16 19.73
C ARG A 24 -13.55 11.14 20.33
N LEU A 25 -12.38 10.65 20.74
CA LEU A 25 -11.28 11.48 21.23
C LEU A 25 -10.76 12.43 20.14
N LEU A 26 -10.55 11.93 18.91
CA LEU A 26 -10.15 12.76 17.75
C LEU A 26 -11.18 13.88 17.47
N GLN A 27 -12.47 13.53 17.41
CA GLN A 27 -13.55 14.49 17.14
C GLN A 27 -13.72 15.53 18.24
N SER A 28 -13.51 15.13 19.49
CA SER A 28 -13.56 16.01 20.67
C SER A 28 -12.31 16.88 20.83
N ARG A 29 -11.34 16.81 19.90
CA ARG A 29 -10.04 17.48 19.96
C ARG A 29 -9.21 17.11 21.19
N LYS A 30 -9.48 15.96 21.79
CA LYS A 30 -8.74 15.39 22.92
C LYS A 30 -7.51 14.62 22.43
N THR A 31 -6.72 15.24 21.56
CA THR A 31 -5.57 14.60 20.92
C THR A 31 -4.47 14.24 21.91
N ALA A 32 -4.36 14.97 23.03
CA ALA A 32 -3.43 14.64 24.12
C ALA A 32 -3.79 13.30 24.80
N GLU A 33 -5.09 13.04 25.03
CA GLU A 33 -5.56 11.78 25.62
C GLU A 33 -5.27 10.61 24.67
N LEU A 34 -5.55 10.77 23.37
CA LEU A 34 -5.21 9.76 22.37
C LEU A 34 -3.71 9.50 22.31
N LYS A 35 -2.88 10.56 22.30
CA LYS A 35 -1.41 10.42 22.31
C LYS A 35 -0.92 9.69 23.55
N ALA A 36 -1.51 9.92 24.73
CA ALA A 36 -1.15 9.20 25.94
C ALA A 36 -1.48 7.71 25.84
N ILE A 37 -2.64 7.34 25.26
CA ILE A 37 -2.98 5.94 24.99
C ILE A 37 -1.97 5.33 24.01
N LEU A 38 -1.73 5.99 22.88
CA LEU A 38 -0.83 5.49 21.84
C LEU A 38 0.64 5.44 22.29
N ALA A 39 1.06 6.26 23.26
CA ALA A 39 2.42 6.23 23.80
C ALA A 39 2.74 4.93 24.55
N SER A 40 1.73 4.21 25.02
CA SER A 40 1.90 2.92 25.69
C SER A 40 1.98 1.72 24.72
N VAL A 41 1.76 1.95 23.43
CA VAL A 41 1.63 0.90 22.41
C VAL A 41 2.74 1.04 21.38
N ASP A 42 3.32 -0.09 20.99
CA ASP A 42 4.21 -0.18 19.84
C ASP A 42 3.43 0.17 18.55
N ARG A 43 3.81 1.28 17.92
CA ARG A 43 3.09 1.86 16.77
C ARG A 43 3.13 0.94 15.56
N SER A 44 4.29 0.39 15.21
CA SER A 44 4.43 -0.48 14.04
C SER A 44 3.70 -1.80 14.24
N ARG A 45 3.69 -2.38 15.46
CA ARG A 45 2.87 -3.56 15.77
C ARG A 45 1.37 -3.26 15.67
N LEU A 46 0.93 -2.12 16.19
CA LEU A 46 -0.47 -1.70 16.08
C LEU A 46 -0.86 -1.52 14.62
N LEU A 47 -0.10 -0.75 13.84
CA LEU A 47 -0.34 -0.52 12.42
C LEU A 47 -0.32 -1.83 11.62
N ARG A 48 0.64 -2.72 11.88
CA ARG A 48 0.69 -4.05 11.27
C ARG A 48 -0.58 -4.85 11.56
N SER A 49 -1.09 -4.81 12.79
CA SER A 49 -2.36 -5.46 13.14
C SER A 49 -3.56 -4.83 12.43
N LEU A 50 -3.59 -3.49 12.31
CA LEU A 50 -4.67 -2.77 11.64
C LEU A 50 -4.70 -3.09 10.15
N VAL A 51 -3.56 -3.00 9.48
CA VAL A 51 -3.42 -3.21 8.04
C VAL A 51 -3.72 -4.67 7.65
N ARG A 52 -3.25 -5.64 8.45
CA ARG A 52 -3.49 -7.07 8.17
C ARG A 52 -4.94 -7.50 8.35
N ASN A 53 -5.77 -6.72 9.05
CA ASN A 53 -7.11 -7.17 9.41
C ASN A 53 -8.11 -6.94 8.26
N PRO A 54 -8.56 -8.00 7.56
CA PRO A 54 -9.48 -7.85 6.44
C PRO A 54 -10.89 -7.41 6.86
N ALA A 55 -11.27 -7.61 8.12
CA ALA A 55 -12.59 -7.24 8.63
C ALA A 55 -12.75 -5.71 8.78
N PHE A 56 -11.64 -4.98 8.87
CA PHE A 56 -11.64 -3.53 9.06
C PHE A 56 -10.88 -2.87 7.91
N PRO A 57 -11.58 -2.45 6.84
CA PRO A 57 -10.92 -1.81 5.72
C PRO A 57 -10.32 -0.47 6.17
N TRP A 58 -9.14 -0.14 5.63
CA TRP A 58 -8.33 0.98 6.09
C TRP A 58 -9.07 2.32 6.03
N TRP A 59 -9.82 2.61 4.97
CA TRP A 59 -10.66 3.81 4.88
C TRP A 59 -11.65 4.00 6.05
N LYS A 60 -12.03 2.96 6.80
CA LYS A 60 -12.86 3.07 8.01
C LYS A 60 -12.07 3.41 9.27
N ILE A 61 -10.76 3.27 9.26
CA ILE A 61 -9.87 3.48 10.42
C ILE A 61 -8.72 4.45 10.10
N ASN A 62 -8.72 5.05 8.92
CA ASN A 62 -7.62 5.89 8.44
C ASN A 62 -7.46 7.17 9.26
N ASP A 63 -8.49 7.65 9.93
CA ASP A 63 -8.40 8.78 10.86
C ASP A 63 -7.50 8.45 12.05
N ILE A 64 -7.63 7.24 12.59
CA ILE A 64 -6.77 6.71 13.65
C ILE A 64 -5.39 6.36 13.09
N GLY A 65 -5.34 5.68 11.94
CA GLY A 65 -4.09 5.34 11.26
C GLY A 65 -3.23 6.57 10.97
N THR A 66 -3.83 7.62 10.39
CA THR A 66 -3.16 8.90 10.14
C THR A 66 -2.68 9.54 11.43
N ALA A 67 -3.46 9.46 12.53
CA ALA A 67 -3.04 10.01 13.82
C ALA A 67 -1.85 9.26 14.43
N ILE A 68 -1.72 7.96 14.19
CA ILE A 68 -0.56 7.15 14.61
C ILE A 68 0.66 7.48 13.74
N ILE A 69 0.44 7.63 12.42
CA ILE A 69 1.49 7.87 11.42
C ILE A 69 2.10 9.28 11.54
N HIS A 70 1.27 10.27 11.87
CA HIS A 70 1.64 11.67 11.77
C HIS A 70 2.87 12.05 12.60
N GLY A 71 3.93 12.50 11.92
CA GLY A 71 5.20 12.91 12.53
C GLY A 71 6.17 11.75 12.80
N PHE A 72 5.85 10.55 12.32
CA PHE A 72 6.67 9.33 12.43
C PHE A 72 6.68 8.55 11.11
N GLU A 73 6.39 9.21 9.98
CA GLU A 73 6.19 8.57 8.69
C GLU A 73 7.41 7.74 8.26
N TRP A 74 8.61 8.28 8.46
CA TRP A 74 9.85 7.61 8.08
C TRP A 74 10.16 6.43 9.01
N GLU A 75 10.08 6.64 10.33
CA GLU A 75 10.33 5.63 11.35
C GLU A 75 9.38 4.44 11.20
N ILE A 76 8.09 4.72 10.93
CA ILE A 76 7.09 3.68 10.70
C ILE A 76 7.39 2.90 9.42
N LEU A 77 7.83 3.58 8.36
CA LEU A 77 8.20 2.89 7.12
C LEU A 77 9.38 1.95 7.34
N ASP A 78 10.42 2.41 8.05
CA ASP A 78 11.59 1.61 8.38
C ASP A 78 11.22 0.40 9.25
N GLU A 79 10.51 0.62 10.38
CA GLU A 79 10.05 -0.44 11.28
C GLU A 79 9.10 -1.45 10.61
N MET A 80 8.34 -1.02 9.61
CA MET A 80 7.42 -1.89 8.87
C MET A 80 8.04 -2.52 7.62
N SER A 81 9.30 -2.20 7.28
CA SER A 81 9.90 -2.62 6.02
C SER A 81 9.91 -4.14 5.84
N ASP A 82 10.33 -4.88 6.86
CA ASP A 82 10.33 -6.36 6.83
C ASP A 82 8.93 -6.92 6.57
N PHE A 83 7.91 -6.33 7.20
CA PHE A 83 6.52 -6.75 7.01
C PHE A 83 5.99 -6.45 5.61
N LEU A 84 6.38 -5.31 5.03
CA LEU A 84 5.96 -4.89 3.68
C LEU A 84 6.71 -5.68 2.59
N THR A 85 7.95 -6.07 2.85
CA THR A 85 8.75 -6.95 1.98
C THR A 85 8.21 -8.38 2.02
N GLU A 86 8.04 -8.92 3.22
CA GLU A 86 7.58 -10.29 3.47
C GLU A 86 6.06 -10.33 3.70
N LEU A 87 5.30 -9.63 2.85
CA LEU A 87 3.84 -9.67 2.96
C LEU A 87 3.38 -11.15 2.96
N PRO A 88 2.70 -11.58 4.04
CA PRO A 88 2.17 -12.94 4.10
C PRO A 88 1.13 -13.12 2.99
N GLU A 89 0.72 -14.36 2.75
CA GLU A 89 -0.49 -14.59 1.94
C GLU A 89 -1.67 -13.93 2.66
N LEU A 90 -2.01 -12.73 2.20
CA LEU A 90 -3.08 -11.91 2.74
C LEU A 90 -4.35 -12.16 1.94
N GLU A 91 -5.49 -12.02 2.61
CA GLU A 91 -6.75 -11.91 1.90
C GLU A 91 -6.73 -10.71 0.95
N PHE A 92 -7.45 -10.82 -0.16
CA PHE A 92 -7.56 -9.77 -1.18
C PHE A 92 -7.87 -8.39 -0.60
N SER A 93 -8.75 -8.32 0.41
CA SER A 93 -9.12 -7.10 1.13
C SER A 93 -7.96 -6.49 1.93
N ALA A 94 -7.09 -7.30 2.54
CA ALA A 94 -5.96 -6.80 3.33
C ALA A 94 -4.86 -6.19 2.46
N HIS A 95 -4.69 -6.63 1.20
CA HIS A 95 -3.80 -5.94 0.26
C HIS A 95 -4.23 -4.50 -0.03
N PHE A 96 -5.54 -4.22 -0.05
CA PHE A 96 -6.03 -2.84 -0.17
C PHE A 96 -5.69 -1.99 1.05
N ASN A 97 -5.75 -2.57 2.24
CA ASN A 97 -5.34 -1.87 3.45
C ASN A 97 -3.85 -1.48 3.38
N VAL A 98 -2.98 -2.35 2.88
CA VAL A 98 -1.56 -2.05 2.68
C VAL A 98 -1.38 -0.89 1.71
N LEU A 99 -2.08 -0.92 0.57
CA LEU A 99 -2.01 0.16 -0.41
C LEU A 99 -2.50 1.50 0.16
N GLU A 100 -3.66 1.51 0.83
CA GLU A 100 -4.20 2.74 1.42
C GLU A 100 -3.32 3.27 2.57
N PHE A 101 -2.72 2.37 3.36
CA PHE A 101 -1.72 2.72 4.36
C PHE A 101 -0.50 3.41 3.72
N LEU A 102 0.05 2.85 2.65
CA LEU A 102 1.20 3.44 1.94
C LEU A 102 0.87 4.78 1.28
N VAL A 103 -0.37 4.97 0.82
CA VAL A 103 -0.89 6.26 0.35
C VAL A 103 -0.95 7.28 1.48
N ASP A 104 -1.34 6.89 2.69
CA ASP A 104 -1.37 7.82 3.82
C ASP A 104 0.05 8.16 4.31
N LEU A 105 0.95 7.18 4.30
CA LEU A 105 2.35 7.36 4.68
C LEU A 105 3.10 8.30 3.72
N SER A 106 2.90 8.17 2.40
CA SER A 106 3.58 8.98 1.40
C SER A 106 3.24 10.48 1.50
N LYS A 107 2.12 10.84 2.11
CA LYS A 107 1.70 12.25 2.27
C LYS A 107 2.54 13.03 3.27
N GLY A 108 3.21 12.35 4.20
CA GLY A 108 4.05 12.99 5.22
C GLY A 108 5.55 12.78 5.00
N LEU A 109 5.94 11.96 4.03
CA LEU A 109 7.35 11.78 3.67
C LEU A 109 7.90 13.01 2.92
N PRO A 110 9.16 13.40 3.16
CA PRO A 110 9.79 14.51 2.44
C PRO A 110 10.14 14.11 0.99
N ALA A 111 10.37 15.11 0.14
CA ALA A 111 10.67 14.88 -1.29
C ALA A 111 12.10 14.42 -1.58
N ASP A 112 13.00 14.46 -0.60
CA ASP A 112 14.37 13.93 -0.64
C ASP A 112 14.52 12.65 0.18
N PHE A 113 13.39 12.02 0.51
CA PHE A 113 13.32 10.74 1.19
C PHE A 113 14.02 9.63 0.40
N HIS A 114 14.56 8.64 1.10
CA HIS A 114 15.06 7.41 0.49
C HIS A 114 14.36 6.20 1.08
N VAL A 115 13.87 5.32 0.19
CA VAL A 115 13.26 4.06 0.60
C VAL A 115 14.29 3.19 1.35
N PRO A 116 13.93 2.60 2.52
CA PRO A 116 14.81 1.68 3.22
C PRO A 116 15.33 0.56 2.30
N LEU A 117 16.63 0.25 2.35
CA LEU A 117 17.26 -0.69 1.42
C LEU A 117 16.62 -2.09 1.45
N GLN A 118 16.13 -2.49 2.62
CA GLN A 118 15.48 -3.78 2.85
C GLN A 118 14.00 -3.81 2.39
N LEU A 119 13.43 -2.67 1.99
CA LEU A 119 12.03 -2.59 1.56
C LEU A 119 11.90 -2.94 0.06
N ASP A 120 11.33 -4.11 -0.22
CA ASP A 120 10.97 -4.54 -1.57
C ASP A 120 9.46 -4.39 -1.81
N LEU A 121 9.10 -3.39 -2.60
CA LEU A 121 7.70 -3.09 -2.94
C LEU A 121 7.17 -3.89 -4.12
N SER A 122 7.97 -4.76 -4.74
CA SER A 122 7.62 -5.42 -6.00
C SER A 122 6.34 -6.28 -5.91
N ARG A 123 6.08 -6.91 -4.76
CA ARG A 123 4.84 -7.66 -4.50
C ARG A 123 3.60 -6.75 -4.45
N ILE A 124 3.73 -5.59 -3.81
CA ILE A 124 2.64 -4.61 -3.67
C ILE A 124 2.34 -3.96 -5.02
N VAL A 125 3.38 -3.59 -5.75
CA VAL A 125 3.28 -3.08 -7.13
C VAL A 125 2.63 -4.12 -8.05
N GLY A 126 3.03 -5.39 -7.96
CA GLY A 126 2.43 -6.48 -8.72
C GLY A 126 0.97 -6.76 -8.34
N PHE A 127 0.59 -6.53 -7.08
CA PHE A 127 -0.81 -6.57 -6.69
C PHE A 127 -1.61 -5.43 -7.34
N LEU A 128 -1.11 -4.18 -7.29
CA LEU A 128 -1.78 -3.04 -7.92
C LEU A 128 -1.90 -3.21 -9.44
N ALA A 129 -0.84 -3.67 -10.10
CA ALA A 129 -0.82 -3.90 -11.55
C ALA A 129 -1.86 -4.95 -12.01
N ARG A 130 -2.11 -5.99 -11.20
CA ARG A 130 -3.14 -6.99 -11.50
C ARG A 130 -4.57 -6.50 -11.30
N HIS A 131 -4.74 -5.39 -10.58
CA HIS A 131 -6.05 -4.83 -10.25
C HIS A 131 -6.11 -3.33 -10.60
N PRO A 132 -6.05 -2.95 -11.89
CA PRO A 132 -6.00 -1.55 -12.28
C PRO A 132 -7.33 -0.81 -12.03
N ARG A 133 -8.46 -1.53 -11.98
CA ARG A 133 -9.81 -0.94 -11.78
C ARG A 133 -10.19 -0.74 -10.32
N VAL A 134 -9.20 -0.49 -9.48
CA VAL A 134 -9.40 -0.26 -8.05
C VAL A 134 -9.88 1.16 -7.83
N ARG A 135 -10.75 1.33 -6.83
CA ARG A 135 -11.49 2.58 -6.61
C ARG A 135 -10.60 3.82 -6.50
N ASN A 136 -9.40 3.65 -5.95
CA ASN A 136 -8.43 4.71 -5.66
C ASN A 136 -7.17 4.57 -6.52
N TRP A 137 -7.31 4.14 -7.79
CA TRP A 137 -6.19 3.91 -8.69
C TRP A 137 -5.24 5.11 -8.78
N ARG A 138 -5.78 6.32 -8.90
CA ARG A 138 -4.96 7.53 -9.01
C ARG A 138 -4.07 7.71 -7.78
N GLU A 139 -4.65 7.70 -6.58
CA GLU A 139 -3.88 7.89 -5.35
C GLU A 139 -2.88 6.75 -5.12
N GLN A 140 -3.28 5.50 -5.40
CA GLN A 140 -2.42 4.34 -5.23
C GLN A 140 -1.27 4.31 -6.22
N SER A 141 -1.53 4.61 -7.50
CA SER A 141 -0.48 4.70 -8.52
C SER A 141 0.46 5.87 -8.27
N ASP A 142 -0.05 7.03 -7.84
CA ASP A 142 0.76 8.17 -7.44
C ASP A 142 1.68 7.83 -6.25
N ALA A 143 1.15 7.16 -5.22
CA ALA A 143 1.96 6.73 -4.09
C ALA A 143 2.98 5.65 -4.47
N MET A 144 2.62 4.66 -5.28
CA MET A 144 3.57 3.64 -5.73
C MET A 144 4.67 4.26 -6.59
N MET A 145 4.33 5.17 -7.50
CA MET A 145 5.33 5.89 -8.28
C MET A 145 6.25 6.73 -7.41
N PHE A 146 5.70 7.40 -6.39
CA PHE A 146 6.50 8.11 -5.40
C PHE A 146 7.56 7.19 -4.78
N TYR A 147 7.19 6.02 -4.24
CA TYR A 147 8.19 5.13 -3.66
C TYR A 147 9.19 4.60 -4.69
N LEU A 148 8.74 4.28 -5.91
CA LEU A 148 9.62 3.79 -6.96
C LEU A 148 10.67 4.83 -7.38
N ASP A 149 10.31 6.11 -7.40
CA ASP A 149 11.21 7.22 -7.73
C ASP A 149 12.26 7.49 -6.63
N HIS A 150 11.98 7.05 -5.40
CA HIS A 150 12.88 7.22 -4.24
C HIS A 150 13.60 5.91 -3.84
N CYS A 151 13.51 4.86 -4.65
CA CYS A 151 14.21 3.59 -4.45
C CYS A 151 15.12 3.27 -5.64
N ASP A 152 16.07 2.35 -5.44
CA ASP A 152 16.77 1.75 -6.58
C ASP A 152 15.83 0.73 -7.24
N ILE A 153 15.04 1.21 -8.20
CA ILE A 153 14.02 0.42 -8.91
C ILE A 153 14.60 -0.84 -9.58
N TRP A 154 15.92 -0.88 -9.81
CA TRP A 154 16.63 -2.01 -10.40
C TRP A 154 16.88 -3.14 -9.41
N GLN A 155 16.89 -2.85 -8.10
CA GLN A 155 17.11 -3.84 -7.04
C GLN A 155 15.84 -4.59 -6.61
N LEU A 156 14.67 -4.16 -7.09
CA LEU A 156 13.38 -4.81 -6.80
C LEU A 156 13.36 -6.26 -7.32
N SER A 157 12.87 -7.21 -6.50
CA SER A 157 12.96 -8.64 -6.82
C SER A 157 12.09 -9.05 -8.01
N GLN A 158 10.88 -8.49 -8.13
CA GLN A 158 9.94 -8.82 -9.22
C GLN A 158 9.85 -7.71 -10.26
N ARG A 159 10.91 -7.55 -11.07
CA ARG A 159 10.96 -6.53 -12.13
C ARG A 159 9.80 -6.61 -13.13
N THR A 160 9.28 -7.81 -13.40
CA THR A 160 8.11 -8.00 -14.29
C THR A 160 6.87 -7.30 -13.76
N SER A 161 6.63 -7.34 -12.44
CA SER A 161 5.51 -6.67 -11.80
C SER A 161 5.62 -5.15 -11.93
N VAL A 162 6.83 -4.62 -11.73
CA VAL A 162 7.14 -3.19 -11.92
C VAL A 162 6.95 -2.78 -13.37
N PHE A 163 7.45 -3.57 -14.32
CA PHE A 163 7.26 -3.32 -15.75
C PHE A 163 5.78 -3.24 -16.15
N GLN A 164 4.96 -4.18 -15.66
CA GLN A 164 3.52 -4.16 -15.89
C GLN A 164 2.86 -2.92 -15.31
N PHE A 165 3.23 -2.53 -14.08
CA PHE A 165 2.75 -1.30 -13.46
C PHE A 165 3.10 -0.06 -14.28
N LEU A 166 4.37 0.10 -14.69
CA LEU A 166 4.83 1.23 -15.51
C LEU A 166 4.04 1.32 -16.83
N ARG A 167 3.80 0.18 -17.49
CA ARG A 167 2.96 0.11 -18.69
C ARG A 167 1.56 0.65 -18.42
N LEU A 168 0.91 0.19 -17.35
CA LEU A 168 -0.46 0.61 -16.99
C LEU A 168 -0.51 2.10 -16.66
N CYS A 169 0.51 2.64 -15.99
CA CYS A 169 0.60 4.07 -15.74
C CYS A 169 0.62 4.86 -17.05
N THR A 170 1.35 4.40 -18.08
CA THR A 170 1.41 5.09 -19.38
C THR A 170 0.18 4.91 -20.27
N ASP A 171 -0.67 3.90 -20.00
CA ASP A 171 -1.83 3.57 -20.84
C ASP A 171 -2.99 4.54 -20.60
N ARG A 172 -3.24 5.42 -21.57
CA ARG A 172 -4.35 6.40 -21.53
C ARG A 172 -5.70 5.79 -21.85
N LEU A 173 -5.73 4.66 -22.55
CA LEU A 173 -6.97 4.04 -23.01
C LEU A 173 -7.60 3.19 -21.91
N LEU A 174 -6.79 2.64 -21.00
CA LEU A 174 -7.30 1.79 -19.92
C LEU A 174 -8.31 2.50 -19.00
N PHE A 175 -8.19 3.82 -18.86
CA PHE A 175 -9.01 4.65 -17.97
C PHE A 175 -9.75 5.76 -18.72
N SER A 176 -9.88 5.69 -20.05
CA SER A 176 -10.48 6.78 -20.83
C SER A 176 -11.95 7.03 -20.49
N GLU A 177 -12.65 5.99 -20.00
CA GLU A 177 -14.06 6.07 -19.59
C GLU A 177 -14.22 6.50 -18.12
N GLU A 178 -13.16 6.44 -17.31
CA GLU A 178 -13.22 6.87 -15.92
C GLU A 178 -13.10 8.39 -15.83
N PRO A 179 -13.74 9.01 -14.82
CA PRO A 179 -13.63 10.43 -14.63
C PRO A 179 -12.17 10.84 -14.32
N PRO A 180 -11.73 12.07 -14.67
CA PRO A 180 -10.32 12.48 -14.59
C PRO A 180 -9.66 12.26 -13.22
N GLU A 181 -10.41 12.37 -12.13
CA GLU A 181 -9.94 12.13 -10.76
C GLU A 181 -9.54 10.68 -10.48
N LYS A 182 -9.99 9.71 -11.28
CA LYS A 182 -9.60 8.30 -11.14
C LYS A 182 -8.54 7.87 -12.14
N GLN A 183 -8.26 8.67 -13.15
CA GLN A 183 -7.21 8.41 -14.12
C GLN A 183 -5.83 8.61 -13.48
N THR A 184 -4.82 7.88 -13.96
CA THR A 184 -3.40 8.10 -13.61
C THR A 184 -3.06 9.59 -13.70
N SER A 185 -2.36 10.15 -12.71
CA SER A 185 -1.97 11.55 -12.76
C SER A 185 -0.97 11.82 -13.89
N GLN A 186 -0.87 13.07 -14.33
CA GLN A 186 0.11 13.43 -15.37
C GLN A 186 1.54 13.20 -14.88
N HIS A 187 1.84 13.57 -13.64
CA HIS A 187 3.16 13.37 -13.04
C HIS A 187 3.56 11.88 -13.03
N THR A 188 2.66 11.00 -12.59
CA THR A 188 2.89 9.56 -12.60
C THR A 188 3.06 9.01 -14.01
N ARG A 189 2.34 9.54 -15.00
CA ARG A 189 2.54 9.19 -16.42
C ARG A 189 3.93 9.57 -16.90
N ASP A 190 4.40 10.76 -16.56
CA ASP A 190 5.69 11.28 -17.03
C ASP A 190 6.86 10.48 -16.42
N LEU A 191 6.80 10.18 -15.12
CA LEU A 191 7.77 9.31 -14.47
C LEU A 191 7.72 7.89 -15.04
N ALA A 192 6.52 7.33 -15.24
CA ALA A 192 6.39 6.00 -15.84
C ALA A 192 7.00 5.95 -17.25
N ALA A 193 6.75 6.98 -18.07
CA ALA A 193 7.30 7.08 -19.42
C ALA A 193 8.83 7.24 -19.42
N PHE A 194 9.41 7.84 -18.38
CA PHE A 194 10.85 7.91 -18.19
C PHE A 194 11.46 6.53 -17.85
N TYR A 195 10.86 5.80 -16.90
CA TYR A 195 11.39 4.49 -16.47
C TYR A 195 11.12 3.36 -17.47
N PHE A 196 9.97 3.37 -18.14
CA PHE A 196 9.48 2.25 -18.96
C PHE A 196 10.46 1.79 -20.07
N PRO A 197 11.09 2.68 -20.87
CA PRO A 197 12.03 2.26 -21.91
C PRO A 197 13.32 1.63 -21.36
N ASN A 198 13.71 1.96 -20.13
CA ASN A 198 14.92 1.41 -19.54
C ASN A 198 14.69 -0.03 -19.05
N PHE A 199 13.46 -0.37 -18.64
CA PHE A 199 13.08 -1.74 -18.29
C PHE A 199 13.00 -2.69 -19.48
N THR A 200 12.61 -2.21 -20.68
CA THR A 200 12.56 -3.05 -21.88
C THR A 200 13.93 -3.37 -22.47
N ARG A 201 14.93 -2.52 -22.18
CA ARG A 201 16.31 -2.68 -22.66
C ARG A 201 17.15 -3.63 -21.82
N LEU A 202 16.66 -4.08 -20.67
CA LEU A 202 17.38 -5.07 -19.88
C LEU A 202 17.53 -6.35 -20.73
N PRO A 203 18.77 -6.83 -20.97
CA PRO A 203 18.95 -8.11 -21.60
C PRO A 203 18.18 -9.13 -20.78
N LYS A 204 17.37 -9.96 -21.44
CA LYS A 204 16.84 -11.19 -20.83
C LYS A 204 18.04 -11.80 -20.13
N SER A 205 18.03 -11.82 -18.80
CA SER A 205 19.12 -12.35 -18.00
C SER A 205 19.50 -13.66 -18.65
N GLN A 206 20.76 -13.76 -19.09
CA GLN A 206 21.35 -14.97 -19.62
C GLN A 206 20.82 -16.10 -18.76
N SER A 207 20.02 -16.97 -19.35
CA SER A 207 19.85 -18.31 -18.82
C SER A 207 21.27 -18.79 -18.57
N TYR A 208 21.63 -18.94 -17.30
CA TYR A 208 22.71 -19.84 -16.94
C TYR A 208 22.20 -21.22 -17.33
N GLU A 209 22.26 -21.49 -18.63
CA GLU A 209 22.17 -22.80 -19.20
C GLU A 209 23.39 -23.48 -18.60
N SER A 210 23.15 -24.21 -17.51
CA SER A 210 24.08 -25.20 -16.98
C SER A 210 24.37 -26.15 -18.11
N THR A 211 25.32 -25.76 -18.96
CA THR A 211 26.03 -26.65 -19.85
C THR A 211 26.77 -27.57 -18.91
N ILE A 212 26.17 -28.74 -18.69
CA ILE A 212 26.82 -29.89 -18.10
C ILE A 212 28.10 -30.09 -18.92
N ALA A 213 29.24 -29.66 -18.36
CA ALA A 213 30.53 -29.92 -18.95
C ALA A 213 30.70 -31.44 -19.00
N PRO A 214 31.15 -32.02 -20.14
CA PRO A 214 31.50 -33.42 -20.17
C PRO A 214 32.69 -33.67 -19.23
N PRO A 215 32.85 -34.89 -18.70
CA PRO A 215 33.90 -35.18 -17.74
C PRO A 215 35.28 -35.00 -18.39
N VAL A 216 36.01 -33.97 -17.95
CA VAL A 216 37.41 -33.75 -18.35
C VAL A 216 38.27 -34.78 -17.61
N ARG A 217 38.97 -35.61 -18.40
CA ARG A 217 40.02 -36.51 -17.90
C ARG A 217 41.18 -35.68 -17.34
N LEU A 218 41.55 -35.99 -16.10
CA LEU A 218 42.71 -35.45 -15.40
C LEU A 218 44.01 -35.85 -16.11
N PHE A 219 44.79 -34.86 -16.56
CA PHE A 219 46.26 -34.96 -16.68
C PHE A 219 46.88 -33.56 -16.60
N GLY A 220 47.91 -33.42 -15.75
CA GLY A 220 49.05 -32.52 -16.01
C GLY A 220 49.05 -31.12 -15.41
N THR A 221 49.63 -31.00 -14.21
CA THR A 221 50.61 -29.99 -13.74
C THR A 221 50.66 -28.58 -14.39
N GLY A 222 50.53 -27.53 -13.56
CA GLY A 222 51.25 -26.27 -13.79
C GLY A 222 50.56 -24.96 -13.40
N LYS A 223 50.97 -24.42 -12.22
CA LYS A 223 51.19 -22.99 -11.84
C LYS A 223 50.24 -21.87 -12.36
N ASN A 224 49.61 -21.21 -11.37
CA ASN A 224 49.41 -19.76 -11.14
C ASN A 224 48.96 -18.83 -12.29
N ALA A 225 47.80 -18.19 -12.13
CA ALA A 225 47.65 -16.72 -12.17
C ALA A 225 46.25 -16.29 -11.66
N LEU A 226 46.24 -15.39 -10.68
CA LEU A 226 45.08 -14.66 -10.18
C LEU A 226 44.67 -13.58 -11.18
N LEU A 227 43.42 -13.60 -11.65
CA LEU A 227 42.74 -12.45 -12.22
C LEU A 227 41.29 -12.45 -11.73
N SER A 228 41.03 -11.58 -10.75
CA SER A 228 39.69 -11.25 -10.27
C SER A 228 39.21 -10.02 -11.03
N SER A 229 38.40 -10.21 -12.07
CA SER A 229 37.58 -9.15 -12.68
C SER A 229 36.15 -9.31 -12.19
N GLY A 230 35.74 -8.45 -11.25
CA GLY A 230 34.32 -8.30 -10.91
C GLY A 230 33.57 -7.58 -12.03
N PRO A 231 32.25 -7.80 -12.20
CA PRO A 231 31.48 -7.14 -13.24
C PRO A 231 31.25 -5.67 -12.92
N ASP A 232 31.48 -4.81 -13.91
CA ASP A 232 31.16 -3.39 -13.87
C ASP A 232 29.64 -3.20 -13.69
N ILE A 233 29.25 -2.69 -12.52
CA ILE A 233 27.88 -2.24 -12.26
C ILE A 233 27.70 -0.92 -13.00
N ILE A 234 26.93 -0.93 -14.09
CA ILE A 234 26.54 0.27 -14.82
C ILE A 234 25.60 1.09 -13.92
N SER A 235 26.17 2.05 -13.21
CA SER A 235 25.41 3.05 -12.45
C SER A 235 24.86 4.09 -13.41
N PHE A 236 23.54 4.11 -13.60
CA PHE A 236 22.89 5.20 -14.32
C PHE A 236 22.76 6.42 -13.39
N PRO A 237 23.05 7.65 -13.86
CA PRO A 237 22.86 8.83 -13.04
C PRO A 237 21.36 8.98 -12.71
N PRO A 238 21.01 9.37 -11.47
CA PRO A 238 19.62 9.65 -11.13
C PRO A 238 19.10 10.78 -12.02
N PRO A 239 17.81 10.75 -12.42
CA PRO A 239 17.25 11.83 -13.21
C PRO A 239 17.31 13.14 -12.42
N VAL A 240 17.96 14.15 -13.00
CA VAL A 240 17.92 15.52 -12.48
C VAL A 240 16.61 16.14 -12.94
N PHE A 241 15.51 15.82 -12.24
CA PHE A 241 14.29 16.62 -12.35
C PHE A 241 14.48 17.89 -11.52
N GLN A 242 14.39 19.06 -12.17
CA GLN A 242 14.35 20.34 -11.48
C GLN A 242 13.27 20.30 -10.39
N LYS A 243 13.66 20.64 -9.15
CA LYS A 243 12.83 20.67 -7.92
C LYS A 243 11.70 21.73 -7.99
N HIS A 244 10.81 21.61 -8.98
CA HIS A 244 9.63 22.44 -9.15
C HIS A 244 8.37 21.57 -9.20
N ALA A 245 8.21 20.70 -8.21
CA ALA A 245 6.92 20.10 -7.89
C ALA A 245 6.71 20.21 -6.37
N THR A 246 6.30 21.39 -5.92
CA THR A 246 5.62 21.51 -4.64
C THR A 246 4.36 20.64 -4.76
N TYR A 247 4.30 19.51 -4.06
CA TYR A 247 3.07 18.73 -3.96
C TYR A 247 1.92 19.68 -3.62
N PRO A 248 0.87 19.79 -4.45
CA PRO A 248 -0.33 20.46 -4.01
C PRO A 248 -0.82 19.67 -2.80
N ARG A 249 -0.73 20.26 -1.60
CA ARG A 249 -1.43 19.75 -0.43
C ARG A 249 -2.86 19.50 -0.86
N LEU A 250 -3.23 18.23 -1.03
CA LEU A 250 -4.59 17.83 -1.34
C LEU A 250 -5.46 18.36 -0.20
N ARG A 251 -6.07 19.53 -0.40
CA ARG A 251 -7.09 20.06 0.49
C ARG A 251 -8.23 19.07 0.44
N ARG A 252 -8.31 18.20 1.44
CA ARG A 252 -9.54 17.48 1.77
C ARG A 252 -10.61 18.54 1.94
N THR A 253 -11.54 18.63 0.99
CA THR A 253 -12.87 19.13 1.29
C THR A 253 -13.46 18.12 2.25
N SER A 254 -13.48 18.47 3.53
CA SER A 254 -14.32 17.75 4.49
C SER A 254 -15.75 17.97 4.03
N ARG A 255 -16.30 17.04 3.24
CA ARG A 255 -17.75 16.95 3.09
C ARG A 255 -18.28 16.62 4.48
N SER A 256 -18.83 17.65 5.12
CA SER A 256 -19.61 17.55 6.34
C SER A 256 -20.67 16.48 6.12
N PHE A 257 -20.70 15.49 7.01
CA PHE A 257 -21.65 14.37 6.98
C PHE A 257 -23.10 14.79 7.31
N ARG A 258 -23.44 16.09 7.19
CA ARG A 258 -24.76 16.65 7.57
C ARG A 258 -25.78 16.76 6.43
N ASP A 259 -25.41 16.55 5.18
CA ASP A 259 -26.32 16.86 4.05
C ASP A 259 -26.89 15.65 3.30
N LEU A 260 -26.81 14.43 3.86
CA LEU A 260 -27.61 13.30 3.38
C LEU A 260 -28.94 13.23 4.16
N LYS A 261 -29.89 14.10 3.81
CA LYS A 261 -31.32 13.84 4.08
C LYS A 261 -31.82 12.86 3.02
N ALA A 262 -31.94 11.58 3.40
CA ALA A 262 -32.80 10.62 2.72
C ALA A 262 -34.08 10.42 3.55
N PRO A 263 -35.26 10.24 2.91
CA PRO A 263 -36.55 10.21 3.60
C PRO A 263 -36.76 8.90 4.35
N PHE A 264 -37.13 9.01 5.62
CA PHE A 264 -37.70 7.92 6.41
C PHE A 264 -39.03 7.50 5.80
N ILE A 265 -39.10 6.27 5.27
CA ILE A 265 -40.37 5.60 5.00
C ILE A 265 -40.85 5.02 6.33
N SER A 266 -41.99 5.53 6.78
CA SER A 266 -42.75 5.05 7.92
C SER A 266 -43.23 3.62 7.66
N SER A 267 -43.03 2.72 8.62
CA SER A 267 -43.69 1.41 8.67
C SER A 267 -44.10 1.13 10.10
N SER A 268 -45.20 1.77 10.49
CA SER A 268 -46.02 1.40 11.63
C SER A 268 -47.21 0.60 11.09
N LEU A 269 -47.27 -0.71 11.35
CA LEU A 269 -48.50 -1.51 11.35
C LEU A 269 -48.30 -2.79 12.20
N LEU A 270 -49.01 -2.78 13.33
CA LEU A 270 -49.74 -3.88 13.97
C LEU A 270 -48.98 -5.08 14.58
N ILE A 271 -48.77 -4.99 15.89
CA ILE A 271 -49.02 -6.11 16.81
C ILE A 271 -49.99 -5.61 17.88
N SER A 272 -51.24 -6.06 17.81
CA SER A 272 -52.18 -6.03 18.93
C SER A 272 -53.19 -7.15 18.73
N SER A 273 -53.16 -8.15 19.62
CA SER A 273 -54.35 -8.78 20.25
C SER A 273 -53.99 -10.15 20.82
N ALA A 274 -53.88 -10.23 22.15
CA ALA A 274 -54.21 -11.42 22.93
C ALA A 274 -54.16 -11.07 24.43
N GLN A 275 -55.29 -10.67 25.02
CA GLN A 275 -55.58 -10.81 26.44
C GLN A 275 -57.04 -10.40 26.73
N SER A 276 -57.94 -11.39 26.81
CA SER A 276 -58.90 -11.57 27.92
C SER A 276 -59.96 -12.60 27.53
N VAL A 277 -59.84 -13.82 28.07
CA VAL A 277 -60.97 -14.73 28.31
C VAL A 277 -60.66 -15.46 29.61
N THR A 278 -61.41 -15.15 30.66
CA THR A 278 -62.03 -16.10 31.62
C THR A 278 -62.47 -15.36 32.88
N SER A 279 -63.79 -15.22 33.06
CA SER A 279 -64.47 -15.34 34.37
C SER A 279 -65.97 -15.52 34.12
N ASN A 280 -66.46 -16.67 34.58
CA ASN A 280 -67.85 -17.15 34.70
C ASN A 280 -68.62 -17.52 33.44
#